data_AF-A0A7C3LPZ7-F1
#
_entry.id   AF-A0A7C3LPZ7-F1
#
_cell.length_a   1.000
_cell.length_b   1.000
_cell.length_c   1.000
_cell.angle_alpha   90.00
_cell.angle_beta   90.00
_cell.angle_gamma   90.00
#
_symmetry.space_group_name_H-M   'P 1'
#
loop_
_entity.id
_entity.type
_entity.pdbx_description
1 polymer ?
#
loop_
_entity_poly.entity_id
_entity_poly.type
_entity_poly.pdbx_seq_one_letter_code
_entity_poly.pdbx_strand_id
1 'polypeptide(L)'
;ISASIGVTIYPDDPVDPDTLLRHADQAMYIAKQNGKNRYHLFDAEQDSRARVHREAFERIARAVYDKEFILYYQPLVNMRLGRVVGVEALLRWRHPEKGILSPSEFLPAIENSDLVVTLGQQVIEDAVHQLKKWKDQGIDLSVSINIAPRHLVREDFIENLVRILQRHKYLAPDKIEFEILETSALDDLARVSYVIDRCSEIGVSFALDDFGTGYSSLTYFKQLPVEALKIDQSFVRDMLLDPEDMAIVEGVISIAEVFHRKVVAEGVESMEHGITLLNLGCELAQGYYIAMPMPGDEITTWVMNWRPLMEWSNATRLSRPLDDLPLIIADYDHRKWVEEVEFRIRQPMHSGLFNRLDMVNCRFGKWFAGAGKRRYGKFIEYKEIDQVHQEIHSCGETLLKLHDSGRIEEAIHGLTGLHELKGRLLQLLSVIASKKNL
;
A
#
# COMPACT_ATOMS: atom_id res chain seq x y z
N ILE A 1 -10.89 -46.10 38.29
CA ILE A 1 -11.73 -45.64 37.16
C ILE A 1 -11.30 -44.21 36.83
N SER A 2 -11.14 -43.85 35.56
CA SER A 2 -10.84 -42.47 35.10
C SER A 2 -11.93 -42.01 34.14
N ALA A 3 -12.27 -40.71 34.13
CA ALA A 3 -13.33 -40.16 33.27
C ALA A 3 -12.79 -39.04 32.36
N SER A 4 -13.44 -38.82 31.21
CA SER A 4 -13.22 -37.63 30.37
C SER A 4 -14.55 -36.93 30.23
N ILE A 5 -14.57 -35.62 30.45
CA ILE A 5 -15.81 -34.84 30.62
C ILE A 5 -15.84 -33.73 29.56
N GLY A 6 -16.96 -33.60 28.86
CA GLY A 6 -17.24 -32.43 28.03
C GLY A 6 -18.20 -31.50 28.74
N VAL A 7 -17.94 -30.21 28.67
CA VAL A 7 -18.75 -29.17 29.33
C VAL A 7 -19.22 -28.20 28.25
N THR A 8 -20.49 -27.83 28.24
CA THR A 8 -20.98 -26.63 27.54
C THR A 8 -21.74 -25.76 28.55
N ILE A 9 -21.81 -24.46 28.32
CA ILE A 9 -22.41 -23.48 29.24
C ILE A 9 -23.56 -22.78 28.52
N TYR A 10 -24.76 -22.90 29.07
CA TYR A 10 -25.90 -22.08 28.71
C TYR A 10 -26.04 -20.92 29.71
N PRO A 11 -26.28 -19.67 29.28
CA PRO A 11 -26.66 -19.23 27.93
C PRO A 11 -25.50 -18.79 27.03
N ASP A 12 -24.24 -18.96 27.43
CA ASP A 12 -23.06 -18.56 26.64
C ASP A 12 -22.96 -19.31 25.30
N ASP A 13 -23.57 -20.48 25.22
CA ASP A 13 -23.88 -21.27 24.03
C ASP A 13 -25.42 -21.31 23.83
N PRO A 14 -26.03 -20.25 23.27
CA PRO A 14 -27.49 -20.05 23.23
C PRO A 14 -28.13 -20.83 22.07
N VAL A 15 -27.99 -22.15 22.10
CA VAL A 15 -28.50 -23.09 21.08
C VAL A 15 -29.61 -23.98 21.65
N ASP A 16 -30.28 -24.72 20.78
CA ASP A 16 -31.33 -25.67 21.20
C ASP A 16 -30.74 -26.83 22.06
N PRO A 17 -31.56 -27.49 22.90
CA PRO A 17 -31.09 -28.55 23.80
C PRO A 17 -30.35 -29.70 23.12
N ASP A 18 -30.75 -30.09 21.90
CA ASP A 18 -30.09 -31.17 21.17
C ASP A 18 -28.69 -30.74 20.71
N THR A 19 -28.55 -29.48 20.30
CA THR A 19 -27.25 -28.89 19.96
C THR A 19 -26.33 -28.75 21.18
N LEU A 20 -26.84 -28.34 22.34
CA LEU A 20 -26.05 -28.32 23.60
C LEU A 20 -25.50 -29.70 23.95
N LEU A 21 -26.30 -30.76 23.79
CA LEU A 21 -25.86 -32.13 24.03
C LEU A 21 -24.76 -32.57 23.05
N ARG A 22 -24.88 -32.19 21.76
CA ARG A 22 -23.81 -32.45 20.76
C ARG A 22 -22.53 -31.71 21.10
N HIS A 23 -22.62 -30.47 21.55
CA HIS A 23 -21.48 -29.65 21.97
C HIS A 23 -20.76 -30.27 23.18
N ALA A 24 -21.51 -30.72 24.19
CA ALA A 24 -20.96 -31.46 25.33
C ALA A 24 -20.27 -32.77 24.90
N ASP A 25 -20.86 -33.53 23.97
CA ASP A 25 -20.27 -34.77 23.48
C ASP A 25 -18.99 -34.53 22.66
N GLN A 26 -18.97 -33.49 21.81
CA GLN A 26 -17.79 -33.06 21.06
C GLN A 26 -16.65 -32.65 22.01
N ALA A 27 -16.94 -31.86 23.04
CA ALA A 27 -15.96 -31.47 24.05
C ALA A 27 -15.43 -32.69 24.83
N MET A 28 -16.30 -33.66 25.15
CA MET A 28 -15.88 -34.91 25.79
C MET A 28 -14.93 -35.70 24.89
N TYR A 29 -15.19 -35.73 23.57
CA TYR A 29 -14.32 -36.41 22.62
C TYR A 29 -12.94 -35.76 22.52
N ILE A 30 -12.87 -34.42 22.49
CA ILE A 30 -11.62 -33.66 22.54
C ILE A 30 -10.86 -33.95 23.84
N ALA A 31 -11.54 -34.04 24.98
CA ALA A 31 -10.94 -34.43 26.26
C ALA A 31 -10.33 -35.85 26.21
N LYS A 32 -10.95 -36.78 25.46
CA LYS A 32 -10.39 -38.13 25.23
C LYS A 32 -9.16 -38.11 24.34
N GLN A 33 -9.16 -37.32 23.25
CA GLN A 33 -8.02 -37.21 22.33
C GLN A 33 -6.80 -36.56 22.98
N ASN A 34 -7.02 -35.54 23.81
CA ASN A 34 -5.94 -34.79 24.45
C ASN A 34 -5.28 -35.50 25.66
N GLY A 35 -5.53 -36.79 25.86
CA GLY A 35 -4.82 -37.59 26.88
C GLY A 35 -5.67 -38.17 28.00
N LYS A 36 -7.01 -38.12 27.88
CA LYS A 36 -7.99 -38.68 28.85
C LYS A 36 -7.82 -38.07 30.25
N ASN A 37 -8.63 -38.52 31.21
CA ASN A 37 -8.64 -38.06 32.62
C ASN A 37 -8.67 -36.53 32.81
N ARG A 38 -9.47 -35.82 32.01
CA ARG A 38 -9.59 -34.36 31.99
C ARG A 38 -10.99 -33.93 31.57
N TYR A 39 -11.29 -32.65 31.74
CA TYR A 39 -12.45 -32.04 31.12
C TYR A 39 -12.01 -31.11 29.98
N HIS A 40 -12.93 -30.84 29.05
CA HIS A 40 -12.78 -29.81 28.04
C HIS A 40 -14.08 -29.01 27.99
N LEU A 41 -13.93 -27.69 27.95
CA LEU A 41 -15.05 -26.77 27.80
C LEU A 41 -15.27 -26.53 26.30
N PHE A 42 -16.51 -26.68 25.86
CA PHE A 42 -16.95 -26.30 24.54
C PHE A 42 -16.94 -24.78 24.44
N ASP A 43 -16.12 -24.27 23.54
CA ASP A 43 -16.08 -22.86 23.19
C ASP A 43 -16.85 -22.68 21.87
N ALA A 44 -18.11 -22.23 21.99
CA ALA A 44 -19.00 -22.04 20.86
C ALA A 44 -18.47 -20.97 19.88
N GLU A 45 -17.75 -19.97 20.40
CA GLU A 45 -17.13 -18.94 19.57
C GLU A 45 -15.95 -19.53 18.78
N GLN A 46 -15.14 -20.37 19.41
CA GLN A 46 -14.03 -21.07 18.75
C GLN A 46 -14.54 -22.10 17.71
N ASP A 47 -15.59 -22.88 17.99
CA ASP A 47 -16.16 -23.84 17.02
C ASP A 47 -16.82 -23.10 15.85
N SER A 48 -17.54 -22.00 16.11
CA SER A 48 -18.11 -21.13 15.07
C SER A 48 -17.02 -20.55 14.16
N ARG A 49 -15.95 -19.98 14.74
CA ARG A 49 -14.79 -19.49 13.98
C ARG A 49 -14.13 -20.60 13.16
N ALA A 50 -13.99 -21.81 13.72
CA ALA A 50 -13.42 -22.95 13.02
C ALA A 50 -14.30 -23.42 11.85
N ARG A 51 -15.63 -23.37 11.99
CA ARG A 51 -16.57 -23.67 10.90
C ARG A 51 -16.46 -22.63 9.78
N VAL A 52 -16.53 -21.34 10.11
CA VAL A 52 -16.40 -20.24 9.15
C VAL A 52 -15.07 -20.35 8.39
N HIS A 53 -13.97 -20.63 9.11
CA HIS A 53 -12.67 -20.83 8.48
C HIS A 53 -12.65 -22.04 7.53
N ARG A 54 -13.24 -23.17 7.92
CA ARG A 54 -13.33 -24.38 7.08
C ARG A 54 -14.18 -24.13 5.82
N GLU A 55 -15.32 -23.47 5.97
CA GLU A 55 -16.19 -23.11 4.84
C GLU A 55 -15.47 -22.18 3.87
N ALA A 56 -14.76 -21.17 4.40
CA ALA A 56 -13.93 -20.28 3.58
C ALA A 56 -12.84 -21.06 2.84
N PHE A 57 -12.13 -21.96 3.53
CA PHE A 57 -11.09 -22.81 2.94
C PHE A 57 -11.64 -23.68 1.79
N GLU A 58 -12.75 -24.40 2.02
CA GLU A 58 -13.38 -25.26 1.00
C GLU A 58 -13.87 -24.45 -0.21
N ARG A 59 -14.41 -23.26 0.05
CA ARG A 59 -14.87 -22.35 -1.01
C ARG A 59 -13.70 -21.84 -1.86
N ILE A 60 -12.57 -21.50 -1.23
CA ILE A 60 -11.36 -21.07 -1.93
C ILE A 60 -10.76 -22.23 -2.72
N ALA A 61 -10.72 -23.44 -2.15
CA ALA A 61 -10.25 -24.64 -2.85
C ALA A 61 -11.04 -24.88 -4.15
N ARG A 62 -12.36 -24.71 -4.09
CA ARG A 62 -13.23 -24.78 -5.27
C ARG A 62 -12.96 -23.63 -6.25
N ALA A 63 -12.77 -22.40 -5.76
CA ALA A 63 -12.46 -21.23 -6.58
C ALA A 63 -11.19 -21.40 -7.42
N VAL A 64 -10.16 -22.04 -6.86
CA VAL A 64 -8.92 -22.38 -7.58
C VAL A 64 -9.23 -23.32 -8.76
N TYR A 65 -10.00 -24.38 -8.51
CA TYR A 65 -10.40 -25.32 -9.56
C TYR A 65 -11.28 -24.68 -10.65
N ASP A 66 -12.22 -23.83 -10.25
CA ASP A 66 -13.17 -23.14 -11.13
C ASP A 66 -12.56 -21.93 -11.86
N LYS A 67 -11.26 -21.65 -11.70
CA LYS A 67 -10.53 -20.52 -12.31
C LYS A 67 -11.21 -19.17 -12.03
N GLU A 68 -11.64 -18.97 -10.79
CA GLU A 68 -12.24 -17.72 -10.34
C GLU A 68 -11.20 -16.66 -9.95
N PHE A 69 -9.94 -17.06 -9.77
CA PHE A 69 -8.82 -16.14 -9.52
C PHE A 69 -8.32 -15.54 -10.82
N ILE A 70 -8.11 -14.23 -10.81
CA ILE A 70 -7.63 -13.44 -11.95
C ILE A 70 -6.56 -12.45 -11.48
N LEU A 71 -5.72 -12.00 -12.41
CA LEU A 71 -4.69 -11.00 -12.14
C LEU A 71 -5.10 -9.63 -12.65
N TYR A 72 -4.99 -8.65 -11.77
CA TYR A 72 -4.96 -7.24 -12.12
C TYR A 72 -3.51 -6.79 -12.10
N TYR A 73 -3.19 -5.72 -12.81
CA TYR A 73 -1.83 -5.24 -12.98
C TYR A 73 -1.77 -3.77 -12.64
N GLN A 74 -0.86 -3.39 -11.75
CA GLN A 74 -0.63 -2.00 -11.39
C GLN A 74 0.68 -1.50 -12.02
N PRO A 75 0.65 -0.43 -12.83
CA PRO A 75 1.86 0.11 -13.42
C PRO A 75 2.89 0.66 -12.43
N LEU A 76 4.14 0.29 -12.67
CA LEU A 76 5.34 0.84 -12.04
C LEU A 76 6.04 1.77 -13.03
N VAL A 77 6.26 3.02 -12.64
CA VAL A 77 6.87 4.05 -13.50
C VAL A 77 8.17 4.56 -12.91
N ASN A 78 9.12 4.90 -13.79
CA ASN A 78 10.22 5.77 -13.40
C ASN A 78 9.75 7.22 -13.58
N MET A 79 9.53 7.92 -12.46
CA MET A 79 9.04 9.29 -12.42
C MET A 79 10.04 10.29 -13.03
N ARG A 80 11.35 10.01 -12.94
CA ARG A 80 12.41 10.88 -13.47
C ARG A 80 12.46 10.86 -14.99
N LEU A 81 12.48 9.67 -15.57
CA LEU A 81 12.58 9.41 -17.00
C LEU A 81 11.21 9.48 -17.69
N GLY A 82 10.13 9.39 -16.91
CA GLY A 82 8.78 9.49 -17.41
C GLY A 82 8.31 8.26 -18.19
N ARG A 83 8.91 7.10 -17.93
CA ARG A 83 8.62 5.84 -18.65
C ARG A 83 8.01 4.80 -17.73
N VAL A 84 7.18 3.95 -18.29
CA VAL A 84 6.70 2.73 -17.64
C VAL A 84 7.86 1.73 -17.60
N VAL A 85 8.13 1.13 -16.44
CA VAL A 85 9.23 0.18 -16.23
C VAL A 85 8.70 -1.24 -16.16
N GLY A 86 7.57 -1.41 -15.46
CA GLY A 86 6.97 -2.71 -15.24
C GLY A 86 5.56 -2.59 -14.70
N VAL A 87 5.06 -3.70 -14.18
CA VAL A 87 3.78 -3.79 -13.49
C VAL A 87 3.88 -4.76 -12.32
N GLU A 88 3.11 -4.53 -11.27
CA GLU A 88 2.88 -5.52 -10.22
C GLU A 88 1.64 -6.36 -10.55
N ALA A 89 1.76 -7.69 -10.48
CA ALA A 89 0.67 -8.63 -10.65
C ALA A 89 -0.07 -8.84 -9.32
N LEU A 90 -1.28 -8.31 -9.26
CA LEU A 90 -2.13 -8.28 -8.08
C LEU A 90 -3.28 -9.28 -8.20
N LEU A 91 -3.26 -10.29 -7.34
CA LEU A 91 -4.30 -11.31 -7.29
C LEU A 91 -5.67 -10.71 -6.95
N ARG A 92 -6.71 -11.16 -7.65
CA ARG A 92 -8.10 -10.82 -7.39
C ARG A 92 -8.95 -12.08 -7.46
N TRP A 93 -10.00 -12.14 -6.63
CA TRP A 93 -10.98 -13.21 -6.72
C TRP A 93 -12.26 -12.69 -7.34
N ARG A 94 -12.60 -13.19 -8.53
CA ARG A 94 -13.89 -12.94 -9.18
C ARG A 94 -14.95 -13.84 -8.57
N HIS A 95 -15.45 -13.47 -7.40
CA HIS A 95 -16.49 -14.19 -6.70
C HIS A 95 -17.84 -14.05 -7.44
N PRO A 96 -18.56 -15.14 -7.73
CA PRO A 96 -19.80 -15.12 -8.51
C PRO A 96 -20.90 -14.26 -7.87
N GLU A 97 -20.92 -14.16 -6.53
CA GLU A 97 -21.96 -13.41 -5.80
C GLU A 97 -21.47 -12.05 -5.25
N LYS A 98 -20.16 -11.89 -5.02
CA LYS A 98 -19.61 -10.71 -4.31
C LYS A 98 -18.81 -9.79 -5.23
N GLY A 99 -18.67 -10.14 -6.50
CA GLY A 99 -17.84 -9.40 -7.45
C GLY A 99 -16.35 -9.63 -7.22
N ILE A 100 -15.55 -8.59 -7.46
CA ILE A 100 -14.09 -8.67 -7.35
C ILE A 100 -13.67 -8.45 -5.89
N LEU A 101 -13.06 -9.45 -5.28
CA LEU A 101 -12.51 -9.39 -3.92
C LEU A 101 -10.99 -9.21 -3.93
N SER A 102 -10.51 -8.50 -2.92
CA SER A 102 -9.10 -8.23 -2.67
C SER A 102 -8.42 -9.37 -1.89
N PRO A 103 -7.09 -9.54 -2.00
CA PRO A 103 -6.36 -10.61 -1.31
C PRO A 103 -6.58 -10.69 0.20
N SER A 104 -6.71 -9.55 0.88
CA SER A 104 -6.94 -9.48 2.33
C SER A 104 -8.25 -10.15 2.78
N GLU A 105 -9.21 -10.33 1.88
CA GLU A 105 -10.50 -10.95 2.18
C GLU A 105 -10.47 -12.48 2.12
N PHE A 106 -9.45 -13.09 1.50
CA PHE A 106 -9.42 -14.54 1.29
C PHE A 106 -8.07 -15.22 1.56
N LEU A 107 -6.92 -14.55 1.38
CA LEU A 107 -5.61 -15.15 1.65
C LEU A 107 -5.43 -15.59 3.11
N PRO A 108 -5.90 -14.86 4.14
CA PRO A 108 -5.74 -15.31 5.54
C PRO A 108 -6.35 -16.68 5.83
N ALA A 109 -7.36 -17.10 5.05
CA ALA A 109 -7.99 -18.41 5.22
C ALA A 109 -7.13 -19.58 4.70
N ILE A 110 -6.15 -19.32 3.84
CA ILE A 110 -5.34 -20.37 3.18
C ILE A 110 -3.83 -20.22 3.37
N GLU A 111 -3.36 -19.12 3.95
CA GLU A 111 -1.94 -18.77 4.10
C GLU A 111 -1.09 -19.90 4.70
N ASN A 112 -1.62 -20.61 5.68
CA ASN A 112 -0.96 -21.71 6.38
C ASN A 112 -1.28 -23.09 5.79
N SER A 113 -1.58 -23.19 4.50
CA SER A 113 -1.97 -24.44 3.83
C SER A 113 -1.26 -24.66 2.48
N ASP A 114 -1.27 -25.88 1.96
CA ASP A 114 -0.72 -26.16 0.61
C ASP A 114 -1.59 -25.56 -0.52
N LEU A 115 -2.78 -25.07 -0.19
CA LEU A 115 -3.63 -24.37 -1.15
C LEU A 115 -3.02 -23.03 -1.57
N VAL A 116 -2.31 -22.31 -0.68
CA VAL A 116 -1.60 -21.07 -1.05
C VAL A 116 -0.46 -21.35 -2.04
N VAL A 117 0.18 -22.52 -1.91
CA VAL A 117 1.25 -22.96 -2.84
C VAL A 117 0.65 -23.26 -4.21
N THR A 118 -0.47 -23.97 -4.24
CA THR A 118 -1.18 -24.30 -5.48
C THR A 118 -1.64 -23.03 -6.21
N LEU A 119 -2.24 -22.09 -5.47
CA LEU A 119 -2.66 -20.80 -6.00
C LEU A 119 -1.48 -19.95 -6.46
N GLY A 120 -0.40 -19.91 -5.68
CA GLY A 120 0.83 -19.20 -6.03
C GLY A 120 1.46 -19.72 -7.33
N GLN A 121 1.49 -21.03 -7.54
CA GLN A 121 1.96 -21.61 -8.80
C GLN A 121 1.11 -21.14 -10.00
N GLN A 122 -0.22 -21.11 -9.85
CA GLN A 122 -1.12 -20.60 -10.89
C GLN A 122 -0.87 -19.11 -11.16
N VAL A 123 -0.67 -18.31 -10.12
CA VAL A 123 -0.36 -16.88 -10.25
C VAL A 123 0.92 -16.65 -11.05
N ILE A 124 1.99 -17.42 -10.78
CA ILE A 124 3.24 -17.31 -11.56
C ILE A 124 2.98 -17.68 -13.03
N GLU A 125 2.26 -18.77 -13.30
CA GLU A 125 1.94 -19.19 -14.66
C GLU A 125 1.13 -18.13 -15.43
N ASP A 126 0.09 -17.56 -14.80
CA ASP A 126 -0.77 -16.55 -15.40
C ASP A 126 0.00 -15.23 -15.66
N ALA A 127 0.85 -14.81 -14.73
CA ALA A 127 1.68 -13.61 -14.88
C ALA A 127 2.73 -13.76 -15.99
N VAL A 128 3.42 -14.91 -16.05
CA VAL A 128 4.40 -15.21 -17.11
C VAL A 128 3.71 -15.29 -18.48
N HIS A 129 2.51 -15.88 -18.54
CA HIS A 129 1.71 -15.92 -19.76
C HIS A 129 1.33 -14.51 -20.22
N GLN A 130 0.85 -13.65 -19.32
CA GLN A 130 0.48 -12.28 -19.64
C GLN A 130 1.70 -11.45 -20.08
N LEU A 131 2.84 -11.61 -19.41
CA LEU A 131 4.07 -10.93 -19.79
C LEU A 131 4.52 -11.29 -21.21
N LYS A 132 4.39 -12.58 -21.59
CA LYS A 132 4.65 -13.02 -22.96
C LYS A 132 3.68 -12.38 -23.96
N LYS A 133 2.40 -12.25 -23.60
CA LYS A 133 1.38 -11.60 -24.43
C LYS A 133 1.72 -10.13 -24.71
N TRP A 134 2.17 -9.38 -23.69
CA TRP A 134 2.63 -7.99 -23.90
C TRP A 134 3.87 -7.92 -24.78
N LYS A 135 4.84 -8.81 -24.58
CA LYS A 135 6.03 -8.89 -25.43
C LYS A 135 5.67 -9.11 -26.91
N ASP A 136 4.71 -9.97 -27.20
CA ASP A 136 4.22 -10.23 -28.56
C ASP A 136 3.48 -9.05 -29.18
N GLN A 137 2.95 -8.15 -28.35
CA GLN A 137 2.36 -6.88 -28.75
C GLN A 137 3.40 -5.75 -28.89
N GLY A 138 4.70 -6.06 -28.72
CA GLY A 138 5.79 -5.08 -28.78
C GLY A 138 5.94 -4.22 -27.52
N ILE A 139 5.30 -4.62 -26.41
CA ILE A 139 5.40 -3.94 -25.12
C ILE A 139 6.45 -4.66 -24.26
N ASP A 140 7.53 -3.97 -23.93
CA ASP A 140 8.61 -4.49 -23.08
C ASP A 140 8.45 -3.98 -21.64
N LEU A 141 7.98 -4.85 -20.75
CA LEU A 141 7.75 -4.57 -19.34
C LEU A 141 8.41 -5.65 -18.47
N SER A 142 8.69 -5.35 -17.21
CA SER A 142 8.83 -6.37 -16.17
C SER A 142 7.50 -6.65 -15.47
N VAL A 143 7.37 -7.81 -14.83
CA VAL A 143 6.27 -8.16 -13.93
C VAL A 143 6.81 -8.53 -12.56
N SER A 144 6.29 -7.89 -11.53
CA SER A 144 6.56 -8.22 -10.14
C SER A 144 5.42 -9.08 -9.58
N ILE A 145 5.75 -10.16 -8.85
CA ILE A 145 4.78 -11.17 -8.39
C ILE A 145 5.00 -11.45 -6.91
N ASN A 146 3.96 -11.27 -6.11
CA ASN A 146 3.94 -11.61 -4.69
C ASN A 146 4.05 -13.12 -4.45
N ILE A 147 5.02 -13.54 -3.63
CA ILE A 147 5.26 -14.95 -3.29
C ILE A 147 5.03 -15.19 -1.80
N ALA A 148 4.10 -16.09 -1.50
CA ALA A 148 3.85 -16.55 -0.15
C ALA A 148 5.08 -17.29 0.44
N PRO A 149 5.37 -17.15 1.75
CA PRO A 149 6.60 -17.68 2.34
C PRO A 149 6.65 -19.21 2.26
N ARG A 150 5.51 -19.85 2.52
CA ARG A 150 5.32 -21.29 2.38
C ARG A 150 5.59 -21.78 0.97
N HIS A 151 5.28 -20.99 -0.06
CA HIS A 151 5.54 -21.34 -1.46
C HIS A 151 7.04 -21.24 -1.77
N LEU A 152 7.70 -20.17 -1.33
CA LEU A 152 9.12 -19.93 -1.58
C LEU A 152 10.03 -21.03 -1.03
N VAL A 153 9.73 -21.54 0.17
CA VAL A 153 10.56 -22.55 0.85
C VAL A 153 10.30 -23.99 0.38
N ARG A 154 9.36 -24.21 -0.55
CA ARG A 154 9.10 -25.52 -1.16
C ARG A 154 10.36 -26.04 -1.88
N GLU A 155 10.64 -27.32 -1.70
CA GLU A 155 11.78 -27.98 -2.36
C GLU A 155 11.67 -27.93 -3.89
N ASP A 156 10.44 -28.03 -4.42
CA ASP A 156 10.15 -28.04 -5.85
C ASP A 156 9.96 -26.66 -6.48
N PHE A 157 10.08 -25.56 -5.72
CA PHE A 157 9.85 -24.20 -6.21
C PHE A 157 10.71 -23.85 -7.45
N ILE A 158 12.03 -24.07 -7.34
CA ILE A 158 12.98 -23.73 -8.41
C ILE A 158 12.72 -24.61 -9.65
N GLU A 159 12.45 -25.90 -9.46
CA GLU A 159 12.16 -26.81 -10.57
C GLU A 159 10.88 -26.39 -11.32
N ASN A 160 9.83 -26.05 -10.58
CA ASN A 160 8.58 -25.59 -11.15
C ASN A 160 8.77 -24.26 -11.90
N LEU A 161 9.51 -23.29 -11.34
CA LEU A 161 9.86 -22.04 -12.01
C LEU A 161 10.56 -22.28 -13.35
N VAL A 162 11.60 -23.11 -13.36
CA VAL A 162 12.32 -23.46 -14.60
C VAL A 162 11.37 -24.09 -15.62
N ARG A 163 10.47 -24.97 -15.18
CA ARG A 163 9.47 -25.62 -16.05
C ARG A 163 8.50 -24.59 -16.66
N ILE A 164 8.06 -23.59 -15.89
CA ILE A 164 7.22 -22.50 -16.39
C ILE A 164 7.98 -21.70 -17.45
N LEU A 165 9.20 -21.24 -17.15
CA LEU A 165 9.99 -20.43 -18.06
C LEU A 165 10.29 -21.17 -19.39
N GLN A 166 10.59 -22.47 -19.33
CA GLN A 166 10.84 -23.29 -20.52
C GLN A 166 9.63 -23.39 -21.48
N ARG A 167 8.40 -23.28 -20.96
CA ARG A 167 7.18 -23.25 -21.79
C ARG A 167 7.06 -21.94 -22.58
N HIS A 168 7.66 -20.84 -22.11
CA HIS A 168 7.58 -19.51 -22.71
C HIS A 168 8.90 -19.10 -23.36
N LYS A 169 9.24 -19.75 -24.49
CA LYS A 169 10.46 -19.43 -25.24
C LYS A 169 10.55 -17.95 -25.60
N TYR A 170 11.78 -17.43 -25.58
CA TYR A 170 12.13 -16.02 -25.85
C TYR A 170 11.63 -15.02 -24.82
N LEU A 171 10.99 -15.45 -23.73
CA LEU A 171 10.81 -14.59 -22.58
C LEU A 171 12.14 -14.54 -21.81
N ALA A 172 12.60 -13.34 -21.49
CA ALA A 172 13.84 -13.16 -20.76
C ALA A 172 13.51 -13.22 -19.25
N PRO A 173 14.17 -14.08 -18.46
CA PRO A 173 13.86 -14.24 -17.03
C PRO A 173 14.05 -12.96 -16.21
N ASP A 174 14.91 -12.04 -16.67
CA ASP A 174 15.19 -10.73 -16.08
C ASP A 174 13.99 -9.76 -16.12
N LYS A 175 12.90 -10.17 -16.76
CA LYS A 175 11.61 -9.47 -16.75
C LYS A 175 10.69 -9.93 -15.63
N ILE A 176 11.12 -10.87 -14.79
CA ILE A 176 10.33 -11.36 -13.65
C ILE A 176 11.05 -10.96 -12.37
N GLU A 177 10.28 -10.38 -11.46
CA GLU A 177 10.70 -10.04 -10.11
C GLU A 177 9.73 -10.70 -9.12
N PHE A 178 10.26 -11.36 -8.09
CA PHE A 178 9.44 -11.89 -7.00
C PHE A 178 9.48 -10.97 -5.80
N GLU A 179 8.32 -10.72 -5.22
CA GLU A 179 8.15 -9.88 -4.04
C GLU A 179 7.91 -10.77 -2.83
N ILE A 180 8.67 -10.52 -1.76
CA ILE A 180 8.56 -11.24 -0.50
C ILE A 180 8.41 -10.25 0.64
N LEU A 181 7.47 -10.51 1.55
CA LEU A 181 7.25 -9.65 2.70
C LEU A 181 8.48 -9.63 3.62
N GLU A 182 8.77 -8.47 4.20
CA GLU A 182 9.85 -8.27 5.17
C GLU A 182 9.80 -9.31 6.30
N THR A 183 8.65 -9.45 6.95
CA THR A 183 8.45 -10.34 8.11
C THR A 183 8.68 -11.81 7.78
N SER A 184 8.36 -12.20 6.56
CA SER A 184 8.43 -13.58 6.10
C SER A 184 9.84 -14.03 5.73
N ALA A 185 10.68 -13.10 5.29
CA ALA A 185 12.08 -13.39 4.98
C ALA A 185 12.91 -13.75 6.23
N LEU A 186 12.41 -13.41 7.42
CA LEU A 186 13.12 -13.57 8.69
C LEU A 186 12.99 -14.98 9.31
N ASP A 187 11.97 -15.75 8.96
CA ASP A 187 11.68 -17.05 9.60
C ASP A 187 12.71 -18.15 9.24
N ASP A 188 13.20 -18.17 8.00
CA ASP A 188 14.27 -19.10 7.54
C ASP A 188 15.18 -18.41 6.51
N LEU A 189 15.94 -17.44 7.00
CA LEU A 189 16.80 -16.58 6.19
C LEU A 189 17.79 -17.37 5.31
N ALA A 190 18.37 -18.46 5.83
CA ALA A 190 19.36 -19.25 5.09
C ALA A 190 18.72 -19.97 3.89
N ARG A 191 17.53 -20.56 4.09
CA ARG A 191 16.77 -21.20 3.01
C ARG A 191 16.29 -20.17 1.98
N VAL A 192 15.76 -19.04 2.44
CA VAL A 192 15.28 -17.95 1.58
C VAL A 192 16.41 -17.39 0.74
N SER A 193 17.54 -17.04 1.36
CA SER A 193 18.74 -16.54 0.67
C SER A 193 19.22 -17.51 -0.41
N TYR A 194 19.27 -18.83 -0.10
CA TYR A 194 19.59 -19.85 -1.08
C TYR A 194 18.61 -19.87 -2.28
N VAL A 195 17.29 -19.76 -2.04
CA VAL A 195 16.31 -19.72 -3.16
C VAL A 195 16.53 -18.50 -4.04
N ILE A 196 16.72 -17.32 -3.43
CA ILE A 196 16.93 -16.08 -4.16
C ILE A 196 18.18 -16.18 -5.04
N ASP A 197 19.31 -16.69 -4.50
CA ASP A 197 20.53 -16.90 -5.28
C ASP A 197 20.30 -17.86 -6.47
N ARG A 198 19.60 -18.97 -6.25
CA ARG A 198 19.29 -19.93 -7.32
C ARG A 198 18.39 -19.34 -8.40
N CYS A 199 17.46 -18.47 -8.02
CA CYS A 199 16.61 -17.75 -8.97
C CYS A 199 17.38 -16.66 -9.71
N SER A 200 18.31 -15.97 -9.04
CA SER A 200 19.19 -14.98 -9.66
C SER A 200 20.09 -15.61 -10.72
N GLU A 201 20.59 -16.83 -10.49
CA GLU A 201 21.33 -17.60 -11.51
C GLU A 201 20.48 -17.93 -12.76
N ILE A 202 19.16 -18.06 -12.60
CA ILE A 202 18.21 -18.24 -13.71
C ILE A 202 17.93 -16.90 -14.42
N GLY A 203 18.21 -15.78 -13.75
CA GLY A 203 17.95 -14.41 -14.19
C GLY A 203 16.69 -13.80 -13.59
N VAL A 204 16.03 -14.44 -12.63
CA VAL A 204 14.85 -13.90 -11.94
C VAL A 204 15.30 -13.10 -10.72
N SER A 205 14.78 -11.89 -10.59
CA SER A 205 15.13 -10.96 -9.50
C SER A 205 14.18 -11.05 -8.32
N PHE A 206 14.56 -10.48 -7.17
CA PHE A 206 13.71 -10.38 -5.98
C PHE A 206 13.69 -8.96 -5.42
N ALA A 207 12.54 -8.58 -4.89
CA ALA A 207 12.34 -7.37 -4.10
C ALA A 207 11.82 -7.73 -2.70
N LEU A 208 12.20 -6.92 -1.72
CA LEU A 208 11.64 -6.99 -0.37
C LEU A 208 10.48 -6.00 -0.27
N ASP A 209 9.31 -6.50 0.10
CA ASP A 209 8.05 -5.77 0.16
C ASP A 209 7.66 -5.40 1.61
N ASP A 210 6.78 -4.40 1.74
CA ASP A 210 6.32 -3.80 3.00
C ASP A 210 7.47 -3.34 3.94
N PHE A 211 8.58 -2.86 3.37
CA PHE A 211 9.77 -2.56 4.16
C PHE A 211 9.55 -1.37 5.10
N GLY A 212 9.91 -1.56 6.38
CA GLY A 212 9.76 -0.58 7.46
C GLY A 212 8.60 -0.87 8.41
N THR A 213 7.72 -1.82 8.06
CA THR A 213 6.60 -2.24 8.93
C THR A 213 7.01 -3.31 9.95
N GLY A 214 8.14 -3.99 9.70
CA GLY A 214 8.67 -5.07 10.54
C GLY A 214 9.86 -4.68 11.41
N TYR A 215 10.34 -5.66 12.19
CA TYR A 215 11.55 -5.56 13.01
C TYR A 215 12.78 -6.08 12.26
N SER A 216 13.08 -5.59 11.06
CA SER A 216 14.32 -5.99 10.38
C SER A 216 15.55 -5.41 11.07
N SER A 217 16.44 -6.30 11.53
CA SER A 217 17.83 -5.92 11.72
C SER A 217 18.46 -5.66 10.35
N LEU A 218 19.13 -4.52 10.17
CA LEU A 218 19.98 -4.23 9.00
C LEU A 218 20.95 -5.39 8.64
N THR A 219 21.28 -6.21 9.64
CA THR A 219 22.05 -7.45 9.49
C THR A 219 21.40 -8.45 8.53
N TYR A 220 20.08 -8.62 8.62
CA TYR A 220 19.33 -9.58 7.79
C TYR A 220 19.21 -9.10 6.36
N PHE A 221 18.92 -7.81 6.19
CA PHE A 221 18.87 -7.19 4.86
C PHE A 221 20.20 -7.36 4.10
N LYS A 222 21.33 -7.19 4.78
CA LYS A 222 22.66 -7.41 4.17
C LYS A 222 22.85 -8.84 3.63
N GLN A 223 22.17 -9.84 4.20
CA GLN A 223 22.31 -11.25 3.83
C GLN A 223 21.32 -11.70 2.75
N LEU A 224 20.30 -10.89 2.46
CA LEU A 224 19.33 -11.18 1.40
C LEU A 224 19.81 -10.59 0.07
N PRO A 225 20.00 -11.42 -0.97
CA PRO A 225 20.46 -10.97 -2.28
C PRO A 225 19.31 -10.36 -3.12
N VAL A 226 18.49 -9.50 -2.50
CA VAL A 226 17.41 -8.77 -3.18
C VAL A 226 17.96 -7.58 -3.99
N GLU A 227 17.34 -7.25 -5.10
CA GLU A 227 17.72 -6.14 -5.98
C GLU A 227 17.00 -4.84 -5.67
N ALA A 228 15.80 -4.93 -5.08
CA ALA A 228 14.94 -3.80 -4.80
C ALA A 228 14.33 -3.86 -3.39
N LEU A 229 14.03 -2.68 -2.86
CA LEU A 229 13.22 -2.46 -1.69
C LEU A 229 11.95 -1.71 -2.09
N LYS A 230 10.79 -2.18 -1.66
CA LYS A 230 9.52 -1.47 -1.80
C LYS A 230 9.16 -0.83 -0.45
N ILE A 231 8.96 0.48 -0.45
CA ILE A 231 8.54 1.24 0.73
C ILE A 231 7.03 1.08 0.86
N ASP A 232 6.57 0.57 2.00
CA ASP A 232 5.15 0.34 2.26
C ASP A 232 4.31 1.60 2.05
N GLN A 233 3.13 1.40 1.48
CA GLN A 233 2.20 2.48 1.15
C GLN A 233 1.74 3.28 2.38
N SER A 234 1.70 2.71 3.58
CA SER A 234 1.30 3.45 4.79
C SER A 234 2.24 4.62 5.06
N PHE A 235 3.56 4.40 4.95
CA PHE A 235 4.55 5.46 5.12
C PHE A 235 4.46 6.48 3.99
N VAL A 236 4.39 6.04 2.73
CA VAL A 236 4.42 6.95 1.58
C VAL A 236 3.18 7.82 1.51
N ARG A 237 1.99 7.30 1.87
CA ARG A 237 0.74 8.07 1.84
C ARG A 237 0.71 9.17 2.90
N ASP A 238 1.28 8.88 4.06
CA ASP A 238 1.26 9.80 5.20
C ASP A 238 2.53 10.65 5.32
N MET A 239 3.61 10.38 4.56
CA MET A 239 4.89 11.12 4.65
C MET A 239 4.76 12.64 4.47
N LEU A 240 3.78 13.12 3.70
CA LEU A 240 3.58 14.55 3.49
C LEU A 240 2.88 15.23 4.68
N LEU A 241 2.32 14.43 5.58
CA LEU A 241 1.48 14.83 6.71
C LEU A 241 2.12 14.48 8.07
N ASP A 242 2.87 13.39 8.13
CA ASP A 242 3.52 12.86 9.32
C ASP A 242 5.06 12.94 9.17
N PRO A 243 5.74 13.75 10.01
CA PRO A 243 7.20 13.81 10.04
C PRO A 243 7.88 12.47 10.39
N GLU A 244 7.20 11.58 11.14
CA GLU A 244 7.76 10.26 11.47
C GLU A 244 7.77 9.37 10.22
N ASP A 245 6.69 9.34 9.45
CA ASP A 245 6.64 8.60 8.18
C ASP A 245 7.61 9.16 7.15
N MET A 246 7.75 10.50 7.07
CA MET A 246 8.81 11.13 6.25
C MET A 246 10.20 10.64 6.65
N ALA A 247 10.51 10.60 7.94
CA ALA A 247 11.81 10.14 8.43
C ALA A 247 12.05 8.65 8.11
N ILE A 248 11.00 7.82 8.16
CA ILE A 248 11.06 6.41 7.75
C ILE A 248 11.38 6.33 6.25
N VAL A 249 10.64 7.03 5.40
CA VAL A 249 10.88 7.05 3.94
C VAL A 249 12.32 7.49 3.62
N GLU A 250 12.79 8.59 4.23
CA GLU A 250 14.18 9.06 4.08
C GLU A 250 15.21 8.01 4.51
N GLY A 251 14.95 7.35 5.65
CA GLY A 251 15.80 6.30 6.19
C GLY A 251 15.89 5.09 5.25
N VAL A 252 14.76 4.61 4.73
CA VAL A 252 14.70 3.47 3.81
C VAL A 252 15.44 3.78 2.51
N ILE A 253 15.23 4.97 1.94
CA ILE A 253 15.95 5.40 0.72
C ILE A 253 17.46 5.43 0.96
N SER A 254 17.89 5.98 2.10
CA SER A 254 19.30 6.06 2.48
C SER A 254 19.93 4.66 2.65
N ILE A 255 19.22 3.73 3.30
CA ILE A 255 19.68 2.34 3.45
C ILE A 255 19.84 1.69 2.08
N ALA A 256 18.85 1.81 1.21
CA ALA A 256 18.92 1.23 -0.12
C ALA A 256 20.10 1.77 -0.95
N GLU A 257 20.36 3.08 -0.88
CA GLU A 257 21.49 3.72 -1.55
C GLU A 257 22.83 3.14 -1.07
N VAL A 258 23.01 3.01 0.24
CA VAL A 258 24.22 2.44 0.87
C VAL A 258 24.46 0.99 0.44
N PHE A 259 23.41 0.21 0.26
CA PHE A 259 23.49 -1.18 -0.21
C PHE A 259 23.35 -1.34 -1.73
N HIS A 260 23.33 -0.24 -2.48
CA HIS A 260 23.17 -0.19 -3.93
C HIS A 260 21.95 -0.98 -4.44
N ARG A 261 20.82 -0.87 -3.74
CA ARG A 261 19.54 -1.45 -4.12
C ARG A 261 18.62 -0.42 -4.75
N LYS A 262 17.74 -0.87 -5.64
CA LYS A 262 16.67 -0.03 -6.18
C LYS A 262 15.65 0.23 -5.06
N VAL A 263 14.98 1.38 -5.13
CA VAL A 263 13.86 1.70 -4.24
C VAL A 263 12.63 1.99 -5.06
N VAL A 264 11.52 1.36 -4.70
CA VAL A 264 10.19 1.61 -5.22
C VAL A 264 9.34 2.18 -4.10
N ALA A 265 8.68 3.32 -4.33
CA ALA A 265 7.71 3.85 -3.39
C ALA A 265 6.29 3.43 -3.79
N GLU A 266 5.56 2.85 -2.86
CA GLU A 266 4.17 2.43 -3.08
C GLU A 266 3.17 3.44 -2.55
N GLY A 267 1.94 3.46 -3.06
CA GLY A 267 0.93 4.37 -2.52
C GLY A 267 1.14 5.84 -2.89
N VAL A 268 1.75 6.14 -4.04
CA VAL A 268 1.78 7.51 -4.56
C VAL A 268 0.37 7.97 -4.95
N GLU A 269 -0.20 8.86 -4.13
CA GLU A 269 -1.58 9.37 -4.27
C GLU A 269 -1.67 10.81 -4.79
N SER A 270 -0.55 11.50 -4.96
CA SER A 270 -0.54 12.87 -5.48
C SER A 270 0.74 13.24 -6.24
N MET A 271 0.70 14.39 -6.90
CA MET A 271 1.87 14.97 -7.56
C MET A 271 2.99 15.28 -6.56
N GLU A 272 2.62 15.81 -5.39
CA GLU A 272 3.54 16.22 -4.32
C GLU A 272 4.28 15.03 -3.70
N HIS A 273 3.65 13.85 -3.64
CA HIS A 273 4.33 12.60 -3.27
C HIS A 273 5.49 12.34 -4.22
N GLY A 274 5.22 12.35 -5.54
CA GLY A 274 6.25 12.07 -6.55
C GLY A 274 7.38 13.13 -6.57
N ILE A 275 7.06 14.42 -6.40
CA ILE A 275 8.09 15.47 -6.30
C ILE A 275 8.98 15.24 -5.06
N THR A 276 8.36 14.92 -3.92
CA THR A 276 9.07 14.66 -2.66
C THR A 276 9.99 13.45 -2.79
N LEU A 277 9.47 12.32 -3.28
CA LEU A 277 10.25 11.10 -3.52
C LEU A 277 11.43 11.35 -4.47
N LEU A 278 11.23 12.09 -5.56
CA LEU A 278 12.29 12.46 -6.50
C LEU A 278 13.41 13.30 -5.84
N ASN A 279 13.06 14.20 -4.91
CA ASN A 279 14.03 14.98 -4.15
C ASN A 279 14.78 14.15 -3.11
N LEU A 280 14.13 13.13 -2.56
CA LEU A 280 14.76 12.16 -1.67
C LEU A 280 15.64 11.14 -2.42
N GLY A 281 15.56 11.09 -3.75
CA GLY A 281 16.35 10.17 -4.58
C GLY A 281 15.61 8.90 -5.01
N CYS A 282 14.33 8.76 -4.66
CA CYS A 282 13.49 7.66 -5.13
C CYS A 282 12.84 8.00 -6.48
N GLU A 283 13.16 7.21 -7.51
CA GLU A 283 12.70 7.46 -8.88
C GLU A 283 11.59 6.52 -9.34
N LEU A 284 11.46 5.36 -8.72
CA LEU A 284 10.48 4.34 -9.09
C LEU A 284 9.29 4.44 -8.16
N ALA A 285 8.08 4.45 -8.72
CA ALA A 285 6.88 4.54 -7.92
C ALA A 285 5.69 3.82 -8.55
N GLN A 286 4.80 3.39 -7.67
CA GLN A 286 3.46 2.93 -7.98
C GLN A 286 2.44 3.56 -7.05
N GLY A 287 1.19 3.67 -7.49
CA GLY A 287 0.12 4.26 -6.71
C GLY A 287 -1.04 4.74 -7.55
N TYR A 288 -2.14 5.10 -6.90
CA TYR A 288 -3.40 5.44 -7.57
C TYR A 288 -3.33 6.73 -8.37
N TYR A 289 -2.38 7.61 -8.07
CA TYR A 289 -2.14 8.80 -8.89
C TYR A 289 -1.53 8.48 -10.25
N ILE A 290 -0.81 7.35 -10.36
CA ILE A 290 -0.28 6.83 -11.63
C ILE A 290 -1.38 6.04 -12.33
N ALA A 291 -1.90 5.01 -11.66
CA ALA A 291 -3.02 4.21 -12.12
C ALA A 291 -3.57 3.29 -11.02
N MET A 292 -4.87 3.05 -11.08
CA MET A 292 -5.50 1.92 -10.38
C MET A 292 -5.05 0.60 -11.02
N PRO A 293 -4.99 -0.51 -10.24
CA PRO A 293 -4.82 -1.84 -10.81
C PRO A 293 -5.89 -2.12 -11.87
N MET A 294 -5.50 -2.68 -13.03
CA MET A 294 -6.39 -2.92 -14.16
C MET A 294 -6.19 -4.32 -14.78
N PRO A 295 -7.18 -4.87 -15.51
CA PRO A 295 -7.00 -6.11 -16.25
C PRO A 295 -5.83 -6.05 -17.25
N GLY A 296 -5.17 -7.18 -17.49
CA GLY A 296 -3.97 -7.23 -18.34
C GLY A 296 -4.17 -6.77 -19.78
N ASP A 297 -5.40 -6.85 -20.30
CA ASP A 297 -5.76 -6.38 -21.64
C ASP A 297 -5.82 -4.85 -21.74
N GLU A 298 -5.99 -4.15 -20.63
CA GLU A 298 -6.03 -2.68 -20.59
C GLU A 298 -4.63 -2.05 -20.51
N ILE A 299 -3.63 -2.80 -19.99
CA ILE A 299 -2.26 -2.32 -19.80
C ILE A 299 -1.64 -1.82 -21.10
N THR A 300 -1.81 -2.54 -22.22
CA THR A 300 -1.23 -2.16 -23.51
C THR A 300 -1.71 -0.77 -23.95
N THR A 301 -3.01 -0.54 -23.86
CA THR A 301 -3.62 0.76 -24.20
C THR A 301 -3.18 1.84 -23.22
N TRP A 302 -3.10 1.52 -21.93
CA TRP A 302 -2.64 2.47 -20.91
C TRP A 302 -1.19 2.90 -21.13
N VAL A 303 -0.27 1.96 -21.37
CA VAL A 303 1.15 2.22 -21.63
C VAL A 303 1.34 3.11 -22.87
N MET A 304 0.61 2.83 -23.95
CA MET A 304 0.71 3.64 -25.19
C MET A 304 0.24 5.09 -24.99
N ASN A 305 -0.66 5.33 -24.04
CA ASN A 305 -1.20 6.65 -23.74
C ASN A 305 -0.48 7.35 -22.57
N TRP A 306 0.43 6.66 -21.89
CA TRP A 306 1.17 7.22 -20.76
C TRP A 306 1.95 8.47 -21.16
N ARG A 307 1.76 9.53 -20.39
CA ARG A 307 2.49 10.79 -20.53
C ARG A 307 3.09 11.12 -19.17
N PRO A 308 4.39 11.39 -19.07
CA PRO A 308 4.96 11.84 -17.82
C PRO A 308 4.39 13.19 -17.43
N LEU A 309 4.20 13.39 -16.13
CA LEU A 309 3.81 14.68 -15.58
C LEU A 309 4.93 15.69 -15.81
N MET A 310 4.57 16.86 -16.31
CA MET A 310 5.55 17.93 -16.57
C MET A 310 6.22 18.37 -15.28
N GLU A 311 5.50 18.32 -14.16
CA GLU A 311 5.94 18.73 -12.84
C GLU A 311 7.01 17.78 -12.28
N TRP A 312 6.87 16.47 -12.47
CA TRP A 312 7.93 15.50 -12.15
C TRP A 312 9.15 15.70 -13.07
N SER A 313 8.92 15.92 -14.36
CA SER A 313 9.97 16.20 -15.34
C SER A 313 10.73 17.51 -15.05
N ASN A 314 10.05 18.50 -14.45
CA ASN A 314 10.64 19.78 -14.05
C ASN A 314 11.39 19.66 -12.71
N ALA A 315 10.83 18.90 -11.76
CA ALA A 315 11.50 18.56 -10.51
C ALA A 315 12.80 17.79 -10.74
N THR A 316 12.94 17.05 -11.84
CA THR A 316 14.17 16.31 -12.15
C THR A 316 15.24 17.11 -12.89
N ARG A 317 14.84 18.18 -13.60
CA ARG A 317 15.77 19.11 -14.29
C ARG A 317 16.38 20.13 -13.34
N LEU A 318 15.61 20.54 -12.35
CA LEU A 318 16.11 21.35 -11.25
C LEU A 318 16.66 20.35 -10.24
N SER A 319 17.98 20.21 -10.09
CA SER A 319 18.54 19.63 -8.86
C SER A 319 18.10 20.54 -7.71
N ARG A 320 16.85 20.42 -7.26
CA ARG A 320 16.36 21.13 -6.10
C ARG A 320 17.01 20.45 -4.92
N PRO A 321 17.92 21.12 -4.19
CA PRO A 321 18.47 20.52 -3.00
C PRO A 321 17.31 20.20 -2.04
N LEU A 322 17.46 19.16 -1.21
CA LEU A 322 16.55 18.76 -0.11
C LEU A 322 15.99 19.95 0.69
N ASP A 323 16.73 21.05 0.69
CA ASP A 323 16.34 22.38 1.09
C ASP A 323 14.93 22.86 0.69
N ASP A 324 14.38 22.48 -0.47
CA ASP A 324 13.05 22.91 -0.97
C ASP A 324 11.87 22.09 -0.41
N LEU A 325 12.14 20.93 0.20
CA LEU A 325 11.14 20.04 0.77
C LEU A 325 10.16 20.76 1.73
N PRO A 326 10.60 21.69 2.61
CA PRO A 326 9.67 22.40 3.47
C PRO A 326 8.64 23.26 2.73
N LEU A 327 8.93 23.79 1.54
CA LEU A 327 7.95 24.55 0.76
C LEU A 327 6.94 23.63 0.06
N ILE A 328 7.37 22.45 -0.39
CA ILE A 328 6.50 21.45 -1.01
C ILE A 328 5.51 20.89 0.01
N ILE A 329 5.99 20.56 1.21
CA ILE A 329 5.12 20.11 2.32
C ILE A 329 4.12 21.22 2.69
N ALA A 330 4.56 22.48 2.78
CA ALA A 330 3.67 23.60 3.07
C ALA A 330 2.59 23.80 1.99
N ASP A 331 2.96 23.71 0.71
CA ASP A 331 2.02 23.77 -0.41
C ASP A 331 0.96 22.66 -0.30
N TYR A 332 1.41 21.42 -0.06
CA TYR A 332 0.54 20.25 0.12
C TYR A 332 -0.41 20.38 1.33
N ASP A 333 0.13 20.69 2.51
CA ASP A 333 -0.64 20.89 3.74
C ASP A 333 -1.75 21.92 3.55
N HIS A 334 -1.42 23.01 2.84
CA HIS A 334 -2.37 24.07 2.58
C HIS A 334 -3.50 23.62 1.64
N ARG A 335 -3.17 22.91 0.56
CA ARG A 335 -4.18 22.35 -0.35
C ARG A 335 -5.09 21.37 0.37
N LYS A 336 -4.52 20.46 1.17
CA LYS A 336 -5.27 19.46 1.93
C LYS A 336 -6.24 20.10 2.92
N TRP A 337 -5.82 21.13 3.62
CA TRP A 337 -6.71 21.85 4.53
C TRP A 337 -7.92 22.46 3.80
N VAL A 338 -7.72 23.06 2.61
CA VAL A 338 -8.82 23.62 1.81
C VAL A 338 -9.74 22.52 1.27
N GLU A 339 -9.19 21.39 0.83
CA GLU A 339 -9.95 20.21 0.40
C GLU A 339 -10.83 19.64 1.53
N GLU A 340 -10.32 19.57 2.75
CA GLU A 340 -11.06 19.12 3.93
C GLU A 340 -12.26 20.04 4.25
N VAL A 341 -12.06 21.35 4.18
CA VAL A 341 -13.12 22.35 4.38
C VAL A 341 -14.19 22.21 3.30
N GLU A 342 -13.79 22.11 2.03
CA GLU A 342 -14.71 21.94 0.90
C GLU A 342 -15.50 20.64 1.00
N PHE A 343 -14.82 19.53 1.32
CA PHE A 343 -15.46 18.23 1.51
C PHE A 343 -16.56 18.31 2.56
N ARG A 344 -16.30 18.93 3.71
CA ARG A 344 -17.29 19.08 4.78
C ARG A 344 -18.50 19.92 4.35
N ILE A 345 -18.27 21.04 3.64
CA ILE A 345 -19.35 21.90 3.14
C ILE A 345 -20.27 21.14 2.16
N ARG A 346 -19.71 20.20 1.40
CA ARG A 346 -20.46 19.42 0.41
C ARG A 346 -21.13 18.16 0.97
N GLN A 347 -20.77 17.71 2.18
CA GLN A 347 -21.38 16.55 2.84
C GLN A 347 -22.63 16.94 3.64
N PRO A 348 -23.63 16.03 3.78
CA PRO A 348 -24.76 16.22 4.70
C PRO A 348 -24.25 16.35 6.15
N MET A 349 -24.96 17.11 6.99
CA MET A 349 -24.56 17.33 8.39
C MET A 349 -24.30 16.01 9.13
N HIS A 350 -23.02 15.72 9.40
CA HIS A 350 -22.60 14.70 10.35
C HIS A 350 -21.78 15.34 11.47
N SER A 351 -22.14 14.99 12.70
CA SER A 351 -21.48 15.41 13.94
C SER A 351 -20.15 14.66 14.12
N GLY A 352 -19.10 15.17 13.51
CA GLY A 352 -17.71 14.82 13.82
C GLY A 352 -16.97 16.04 14.32
N LEU A 353 -16.18 15.91 15.40
CA LEU A 353 -15.30 16.96 15.92
C LEU A 353 -14.25 17.33 14.86
N PHE A 354 -14.49 18.42 14.11
CA PHE A 354 -13.48 19.02 13.26
C PHE A 354 -12.48 19.79 14.13
N ASN A 355 -11.48 19.10 14.64
CA ASN A 355 -10.54 19.63 15.63
C ASN A 355 -9.35 20.40 15.02
N ARG A 356 -9.46 20.97 13.81
CA ARG A 356 -8.34 21.65 13.11
C ARG A 356 -8.72 22.93 12.34
N LEU A 357 -9.38 23.89 13.01
CA LEU A 357 -9.52 25.27 12.49
C LEU A 357 -8.52 26.26 13.08
N ASP A 358 -7.75 25.86 14.10
CA ASP A 358 -6.78 26.75 14.71
C ASP A 358 -5.63 27.05 13.73
N MET A 359 -5.56 28.32 13.33
CA MET A 359 -4.52 28.89 12.46
C MET A 359 -3.10 28.62 12.96
N VAL A 360 -2.89 28.52 14.27
CA VAL A 360 -1.56 28.30 14.86
C VAL A 360 -1.22 26.81 14.90
N ASN A 361 -2.23 25.97 15.10
CA ASN A 361 -2.04 24.52 15.26
C ASN A 361 -2.28 23.71 13.97
N CYS A 362 -2.74 24.35 12.88
CA CYS A 362 -2.77 23.72 11.56
C CYS A 362 -1.34 23.42 11.09
N ARG A 363 -1.17 22.40 10.23
CA ARG A 363 0.16 21.94 9.80
C ARG A 363 0.94 23.03 9.07
N PHE A 364 0.28 23.76 8.17
CA PHE A 364 0.83 24.95 7.53
C PHE A 364 1.25 26.02 8.55
N GLY A 365 0.42 26.29 9.56
CA GLY A 365 0.71 27.26 10.62
C GLY A 365 1.92 26.88 11.48
N LYS A 366 2.06 25.59 11.82
CA LYS A 366 3.24 25.05 12.51
C LYS A 366 4.50 25.19 11.66
N TRP A 367 4.42 24.89 10.36
CA TRP A 367 5.50 25.14 9.43
C TRP A 367 5.84 26.63 9.37
N PHE A 368 4.83 27.48 9.24
CA PHE A 368 4.98 28.93 9.13
C PHE A 368 5.69 29.50 10.37
N ALA A 369 5.22 29.18 11.57
CA ALA A 369 5.86 29.64 12.80
C ALA A 369 7.28 29.03 13.02
N GLY A 370 7.54 27.83 12.49
CA GLY A 370 8.75 27.06 12.71
C GLY A 370 9.77 27.12 11.57
N ALA A 371 9.85 26.04 10.80
CA ALA A 371 10.86 25.86 9.75
C ALA A 371 10.76 26.92 8.65
N GLY A 372 9.53 27.33 8.29
CA GLY A 372 9.27 28.38 7.33
C GLY A 372 9.89 29.70 7.75
N LYS A 373 9.63 30.16 8.98
CA LYS A 373 10.18 31.42 9.49
C LYS A 373 11.70 31.41 9.55
N ARG A 374 12.29 30.30 10.01
CA ARG A 374 13.76 30.15 10.08
C ARG A 374 14.42 30.27 8.70
N ARG A 375 13.78 29.73 7.67
CA ARG A 375 14.39 29.59 6.34
C ARG A 375 14.00 30.69 5.35
N TYR A 376 12.75 31.15 5.42
CA TYR A 376 12.13 32.03 4.44
C TYR A 376 11.68 33.37 5.03
N GLY A 377 11.80 33.58 6.34
CA GLY A 377 11.36 34.81 7.02
C GLY A 377 11.97 36.12 6.52
N LYS A 378 13.05 36.04 5.73
CA LYS A 378 13.70 37.20 5.08
C LYS A 378 12.97 37.70 3.82
N PHE A 379 12.13 36.87 3.20
CA PHE A 379 11.43 37.24 1.96
C PHE A 379 10.19 38.07 2.28
N ILE A 380 9.89 39.07 1.43
CA ILE A 380 8.72 39.94 1.65
C ILE A 380 7.43 39.16 1.45
N GLU A 381 7.41 38.24 0.47
CA GLU A 381 6.31 37.33 0.21
C GLU A 381 5.99 36.46 1.43
N TYR A 382 7.00 36.13 2.24
CA TYR A 382 6.79 35.35 3.46
C TYR A 382 5.94 36.09 4.49
N LYS A 383 6.04 37.43 4.55
CA LYS A 383 5.18 38.24 5.41
C LYS A 383 3.76 38.31 4.87
N GLU A 384 3.61 38.37 3.55
CA GLU A 384 2.30 38.38 2.89
C GLU A 384 1.56 37.05 3.07
N ILE A 385 2.28 35.93 3.17
CA ILE A 385 1.69 34.62 3.48
C ILE A 385 0.90 34.64 4.80
N ASP A 386 1.37 35.34 5.84
CA ASP A 386 0.66 35.41 7.13
C ASP A 386 -0.74 36.00 6.98
N GLN A 387 -0.83 37.11 6.25
CA GLN A 387 -2.10 37.79 6.01
C GLN A 387 -3.05 36.91 5.19
N VAL A 388 -2.56 36.32 4.10
CA VAL A 388 -3.40 35.45 3.26
C VAL A 388 -3.83 34.20 4.03
N HIS A 389 -2.96 33.63 4.85
CA HIS A 389 -3.26 32.48 5.69
C HIS A 389 -4.36 32.80 6.73
N GLN A 390 -4.31 33.98 7.35
CA GLN A 390 -5.37 34.48 8.24
C GLN A 390 -6.71 34.64 7.52
N GLU A 391 -6.70 35.24 6.33
CA GLU A 391 -7.89 35.41 5.49
C GLU A 391 -8.52 34.05 5.12
N ILE A 392 -7.70 33.04 4.85
CA ILE A 392 -8.15 31.67 4.52
C ILE A 392 -8.83 31.01 5.71
N HIS A 393 -8.21 31.04 6.89
CA HIS A 393 -8.80 30.48 8.10
C HIS A 393 -10.12 31.17 8.46
N SER A 394 -10.16 32.51 8.40
CA SER A 394 -11.38 33.29 8.66
C SER A 394 -12.49 32.99 7.64
N CYS A 395 -12.13 32.78 6.37
CA CYS A 395 -13.06 32.38 5.33
C CYS A 395 -13.62 30.97 5.61
N GLY A 396 -12.75 29.97 5.82
CA GLY A 396 -13.15 28.59 6.11
C GLY A 396 -14.05 28.47 7.35
N GLU A 397 -13.73 29.18 8.43
CA GLU A 397 -14.59 29.22 9.63
C GLU A 397 -15.97 29.81 9.34
N THR A 398 -16.05 30.87 8.54
CA THR A 398 -17.32 31.49 8.15
C THR A 398 -18.17 30.51 7.34
N LEU A 399 -17.57 29.81 6.37
CA LEU A 399 -18.27 28.84 5.54
C LEU A 399 -18.79 27.65 6.35
N LEU A 400 -17.99 27.15 7.29
CA LEU A 400 -18.40 26.07 8.18
C LEU A 400 -19.54 26.50 9.12
N LYS A 401 -19.51 27.73 9.65
CA LYS A 401 -20.63 28.27 10.45
C LYS A 401 -21.92 28.40 9.62
N LEU A 402 -21.81 28.82 8.36
CA LEU A 402 -22.95 28.89 7.45
C LEU A 402 -23.53 27.49 7.20
N HIS A 403 -22.68 26.50 6.90
CA HIS A 403 -23.08 25.11 6.73
C HIS A 403 -23.73 24.53 8.00
N ASP A 404 -23.10 24.71 9.17
CA ASP A 404 -23.60 24.22 10.46
C ASP A 404 -24.94 24.91 10.86
N SER A 405 -25.20 26.12 10.34
CA SER A 405 -26.47 26.84 10.53
C SER A 405 -27.58 26.45 9.53
N GLY A 406 -27.32 25.46 8.65
CA GLY A 406 -28.25 24.99 7.62
C GLY A 406 -28.26 25.84 6.34
N ARG A 407 -27.39 26.86 6.22
CA ARG A 407 -27.28 27.74 5.04
C ARG A 407 -26.28 27.17 4.02
N ILE A 408 -26.56 25.95 3.56
CA ILE A 408 -25.64 25.15 2.75
C ILE A 408 -25.33 25.81 1.39
N GLU A 409 -26.32 26.38 0.70
CA GLU A 409 -26.11 27.02 -0.61
C GLU A 409 -25.15 28.22 -0.52
N GLU A 410 -25.26 29.01 0.55
CA GLU A 410 -24.38 30.17 0.79
C GLU A 410 -22.96 29.73 1.15
N ALA A 411 -22.82 28.65 1.92
CA ALA A 411 -21.52 28.05 2.21
C ALA A 411 -20.85 27.50 0.92
N ILE A 412 -21.62 26.86 0.04
CA ILE A 412 -21.12 26.37 -1.25
C ILE A 412 -20.69 27.54 -2.15
N HIS A 413 -21.49 28.61 -2.24
CA HIS A 413 -21.14 29.78 -3.06
C HIS A 413 -19.83 30.44 -2.58
N GLY A 414 -19.64 30.52 -1.27
CA GLY A 414 -18.46 31.10 -0.65
C GLY A 414 -17.16 30.30 -0.83
N LEU A 415 -17.22 29.03 -1.28
CA LEU A 415 -16.03 28.24 -1.64
C LEU A 415 -15.18 28.91 -2.73
N THR A 416 -15.80 29.70 -3.61
CA THR A 416 -15.10 30.45 -4.66
C THR A 416 -14.04 31.38 -4.06
N GLY A 417 -14.39 32.13 -3.01
CA GLY A 417 -13.46 33.03 -2.33
C GLY A 417 -12.35 32.27 -1.60
N LEU A 418 -12.66 31.11 -1.04
CA LEU A 418 -11.66 30.24 -0.41
C LEU A 418 -10.63 29.71 -1.44
N HIS A 419 -11.08 29.35 -2.64
CA HIS A 419 -10.22 28.91 -3.73
C HIS A 419 -9.34 30.02 -4.30
N GLU A 420 -9.84 31.26 -4.38
CA GLU A 420 -9.04 32.43 -4.78
C GLU A 420 -7.91 32.71 -3.79
N LEU A 421 -8.22 32.70 -2.49
CA LEU A 421 -7.23 32.89 -1.44
C LEU A 421 -6.18 31.77 -1.44
N LYS A 422 -6.61 30.51 -1.61
CA LYS A 422 -5.70 29.37 -1.82
C LYS A 422 -4.74 29.65 -2.98
N GLY A 423 -5.27 30.05 -4.14
CA GLY A 423 -4.45 30.37 -5.32
C GLY A 423 -3.40 31.45 -5.05
N ARG A 424 -3.77 32.51 -4.31
CA ARG A 424 -2.86 33.58 -3.91
C ARG A 424 -1.74 33.07 -2.99
N LEU A 425 -2.06 32.22 -2.01
CA LEU A 425 -1.05 31.66 -1.11
C LEU A 425 -0.07 30.76 -1.86
N LEU A 426 -0.56 29.87 -2.74
CA LEU A 426 0.28 28.98 -3.55
C LEU A 426 1.20 29.79 -4.49
N GLN A 427 0.72 30.91 -5.02
CA GLN A 427 1.55 31.82 -5.81
C GLN A 427 2.69 32.43 -4.99
N LEU A 428 2.43 32.85 -3.74
CA LEU A 428 3.46 33.38 -2.84
C LEU A 428 4.52 32.31 -2.52
N LEU A 429 4.11 31.07 -2.24
CA LEU A 429 5.04 29.96 -2.03
C LEU A 429 5.93 29.72 -3.26
N SER A 430 5.35 29.76 -4.46
CA SER A 430 6.08 29.62 -5.73
C SER A 430 7.09 30.76 -5.97
N VAL A 431 6.73 32.00 -5.62
CA VAL A 431 7.67 33.14 -5.70
C VAL A 431 8.84 32.95 -4.73
N ILE A 432 8.59 32.50 -3.50
CA ILE A 432 9.67 32.21 -2.53
C ILE A 432 10.57 31.09 -3.05
N ALA A 433 10.00 30.03 -3.63
CA ALA A 433 10.76 28.93 -4.22
C ALA A 433 11.65 29.42 -5.38
N SER A 434 11.16 30.32 -6.24
CA SER A 434 11.97 30.86 -7.35
C SER A 434 13.10 31.79 -6.88
N LYS A 435 12.86 32.64 -5.87
CA LYS A 435 13.87 33.56 -5.32
C LYS A 435 15.02 32.89 -4.58
N LYS A 436 14.82 31.66 -4.12
CA LYS A 436 15.86 30.86 -3.46
C LYS A 436 16.83 30.22 -4.46
N ASN A 437 16.38 30.01 -5.69
CA ASN A 437 17.15 29.40 -6.78
C ASN A 437 17.97 30.43 -7.60
N LEU A 438 17.98 31.70 -7.16
CA LEU A 438 18.82 32.81 -7.62
C LEU A 438 19.84 33.15 -6.54
#